data_AF-A0A3C2EF97-F1
#
_entry.id   AF-A0A3C2EF97-F1
#
_cell.length_a   1.000
_cell.length_b   1.000
_cell.length_c   1.000
_cell.angle_alpha   90.00
_cell.angle_beta   90.00
_cell.angle_gamma   90.00
#
_symmetry.space_group_name_H-M   'P 1'
#
loop_
_entity.id
_entity.type
_entity.pdbx_description
1 polymer ?
#
loop_
_entity_poly.entity_id
_entity_poly.type
_entity_poly.pdbx_seq_one_letter_code
_entity_poly.pdbx_strand_id
1 'polypeptide(L)'
;SLIIATVLGGVMGFLMYMVIFIFGSMVMRSVMEEKVNRIVEVMISTVKPFELMLGKVIGVGGVGLTQLLLWVILIPVIAMIAGIFVNDPMQAAQMTDAMTQLPQDTGDFSVAMVLAEFKLLNWWVILPVFIIFFLGGYLIYSSLFAAIGSAMGDDMGESQGLMWPIVIPVIFAFMIMMNTLENPNSSLAVF
;
A
#
# COMPACT_ATOMS: atom_id res chain seq x y z
N SER A 1 -14.46 6.54 17.01
CA SER A 1 -15.27 7.53 16.30
C SER A 1 -15.32 7.10 14.85
N LEU A 2 -16.47 7.29 14.19
CA LEU A 2 -16.62 6.92 12.78
C LEU A 2 -15.58 7.65 11.90
N ILE A 3 -15.23 8.88 12.27
CA ILE A 3 -14.24 9.72 11.58
C ILE A 3 -12.84 9.09 11.57
N ILE A 4 -12.33 8.62 12.72
CA ILE A 4 -10.97 8.06 12.78
C ILE A 4 -10.89 6.71 12.05
N ALA A 5 -11.93 5.87 12.13
CA ALA A 5 -12.00 4.63 11.36
C ALA A 5 -12.02 4.89 9.84
N THR A 6 -12.78 5.90 9.40
CA THR A 6 -12.82 6.36 8.00
C THR A 6 -11.46 6.89 7.54
N VAL A 7 -10.79 7.73 8.35
CA VAL A 7 -9.46 8.26 8.02
C VAL A 7 -8.43 7.14 7.95
N LEU A 8 -8.42 6.22 8.92
CA LEU A 8 -7.48 5.11 8.93
C LEU A 8 -7.71 4.14 7.76
N GLY A 9 -8.96 3.80 7.46
CA GLY A 9 -9.32 2.98 6.30
C GLY A 9 -8.91 3.62 4.98
N GLY A 10 -9.12 4.93 4.83
CA GLY A 10 -8.68 5.71 3.67
C GLY A 10 -7.16 5.70 3.50
N VAL A 11 -6.41 5.91 4.58
CA VAL A 11 -4.94 5.85 4.55
C VAL A 11 -4.47 4.44 4.17
N MET A 12 -5.06 3.38 4.74
CA MET A 12 -4.66 2.01 4.44
C MET A 12 -4.99 1.59 3.00
N GLY A 13 -6.15 1.97 2.48
CA GLY A 13 -6.52 1.71 1.09
C GLY A 13 -5.70 2.52 0.09
N PHE A 14 -5.39 3.78 0.41
CA PHE A 14 -4.47 4.59 -0.38
C PHE A 14 -3.04 4.04 -0.40
N LEU A 15 -2.55 3.55 0.76
CA LEU A 15 -1.25 2.88 0.83
C LEU A 15 -1.22 1.61 -0.03
N MET A 16 -2.27 0.79 0.02
CA MET A 16 -2.43 -0.38 -0.85
C MET A 16 -2.36 -0.01 -2.33
N TYR A 17 -3.09 1.02 -2.73
CA TYR A 17 -3.05 1.56 -4.09
C TYR A 17 -1.60 1.90 -4.51
N MET A 18 -0.89 2.69 -3.70
CA MET A 18 0.48 3.10 -3.99
C MET A 18 1.43 1.90 -4.08
N VAL A 19 1.31 0.97 -3.14
CA VAL A 19 2.09 -0.27 -3.09
C VAL A 19 1.91 -1.11 -4.35
N ILE A 20 0.67 -1.29 -4.82
CA ILE A 20 0.37 -2.07 -6.04
C ILE A 20 1.02 -1.43 -7.27
N PHE A 21 0.96 -0.11 -7.42
CA PHE A 21 1.57 0.58 -8.56
C PHE A 21 3.10 0.56 -8.51
N ILE A 22 3.70 0.79 -7.34
CA ILE A 22 5.15 0.78 -7.17
C ILE A 22 5.71 -0.63 -7.42
N PHE A 23 5.16 -1.66 -6.77
CA PHE A 23 5.64 -3.02 -6.98
C PHE A 23 5.26 -3.58 -8.34
N GLY A 24 4.08 -3.24 -8.87
CA GLY A 24 3.67 -3.62 -10.22
C GLY A 24 4.61 -3.08 -11.29
N SER A 25 4.95 -1.79 -11.22
CA SER A 25 5.92 -1.19 -12.15
C SER A 25 7.33 -1.76 -12.01
N MET A 26 7.75 -2.15 -10.80
CA MET A 26 9.01 -2.86 -10.55
C MET A 26 9.03 -4.25 -11.19
N VAL A 27 7.93 -5.01 -11.07
CA VAL A 27 7.77 -6.31 -11.74
C VAL A 27 7.82 -6.18 -13.26
N MET A 28 7.11 -5.19 -13.82
CA MET A 28 7.14 -4.92 -15.27
C MET A 28 8.57 -4.71 -15.78
N ARG A 29 9.34 -3.85 -15.10
CA ARG A 29 10.76 -3.59 -15.42
C ARG A 29 11.61 -4.85 -15.31
N SER A 30 11.42 -5.63 -14.25
CA SER A 30 12.14 -6.88 -14.06
C SER A 30 11.91 -7.88 -15.20
N VAL A 31 10.70 -7.96 -15.76
CA VAL A 31 10.37 -8.86 -16.87
C VAL A 31 10.96 -8.35 -18.19
N MET A 32 10.93 -7.03 -18.42
CA MET A 32 11.57 -6.41 -19.58
C MET A 32 13.08 -6.66 -19.58
N GLU A 33 13.75 -6.40 -18.46
CA GLU A 33 15.19 -6.64 -18.30
C GLU A 33 15.53 -8.12 -18.54
N GLU A 34 14.68 -9.06 -18.13
CA GLU A 34 14.90 -10.47 -18.39
C GLU A 34 14.84 -10.82 -19.88
N LYS A 35 13.93 -10.18 -20.65
CA LYS A 35 13.78 -10.42 -22.08
C LYS A 35 15.00 -9.89 -22.86
N VAL A 36 15.49 -8.71 -22.50
CA VAL A 36 16.72 -8.12 -23.06
C VAL A 36 17.93 -9.02 -22.75
N ASN A 37 18.05 -9.46 -21.50
CA ASN A 37 19.14 -10.34 -21.07
C ASN A 37 19.05 -11.73 -21.72
N ARG A 38 17.85 -12.26 -22.01
CA ARG A 38 17.66 -13.53 -22.73
C ARG A 38 18.12 -13.46 -24.18
N ILE A 39 18.00 -12.31 -24.87
CA ILE A 39 18.57 -12.12 -26.22
C ILE A 39 20.11 -12.20 -26.16
N VAL A 40 20.70 -11.62 -25.11
CA VAL A 40 22.16 -11.67 -24.87
C VAL A 40 22.60 -13.07 -24.43
N GLU A 41 21.81 -13.76 -23.61
CA GLU A 41 22.13 -15.08 -23.04
C GLU A 41 21.93 -16.21 -24.04
N VAL A 42 20.91 -16.17 -24.92
CA VAL A 42 20.72 -17.16 -26.00
C VAL A 42 21.89 -17.17 -27.00
N MET A 43 22.61 -16.05 -27.11
CA MET A 43 23.85 -15.98 -27.87
C MET A 43 25.03 -16.72 -27.19
N ILE A 44 24.96 -17.05 -25.89
CA ILE A 44 26.10 -17.62 -25.14
C ILE A 44 25.80 -18.74 -24.12
N SER A 45 24.57 -19.06 -23.71
CA SER A 45 24.28 -20.23 -22.86
C SER A 45 22.80 -20.67 -22.79
N THR A 46 22.59 -21.94 -22.44
CA THR A 46 21.37 -22.74 -22.63
C THR A 46 20.53 -22.91 -21.35
N VAL A 47 20.31 -21.85 -20.56
CA VAL A 47 19.48 -21.93 -19.33
C VAL A 47 18.02 -21.59 -19.63
N LYS A 48 17.09 -22.29 -18.97
CA LYS A 48 15.63 -22.16 -19.16
C LYS A 48 15.11 -20.85 -18.55
N PRO A 49 14.65 -19.88 -19.35
CA PRO A 49 14.41 -18.53 -18.86
C PRO A 49 13.12 -18.27 -18.08
N PHE A 50 12.20 -19.24 -17.99
CA PHE A 50 10.90 -19.05 -17.31
C PHE A 50 11.01 -19.21 -15.78
N GLU A 51 11.90 -20.08 -15.31
CA GLU A 51 12.15 -20.34 -13.89
C GLU A 51 12.80 -19.12 -13.21
N LEU A 52 13.65 -18.39 -13.93
CA LEU A 52 14.34 -17.18 -13.45
C LEU A 52 13.35 -16.00 -13.25
N MET A 53 12.42 -15.81 -14.20
CA MET A 53 11.38 -14.77 -14.08
C MET A 53 10.41 -15.02 -12.94
N LEU A 54 9.97 -16.28 -12.74
CA LEU A 54 9.08 -16.64 -11.64
C LEU A 54 9.75 -16.35 -10.28
N GLY A 55 11.03 -16.72 -10.15
CA GLY A 55 11.83 -16.45 -8.95
C GLY A 55 11.95 -14.96 -8.65
N LYS A 56 12.18 -14.12 -9.67
CA LYS A 56 12.25 -12.66 -9.52
C LYS A 56 10.90 -12.03 -9.13
N VAL A 57 9.80 -12.47 -9.72
CA VAL A 57 8.45 -11.98 -9.36
C VAL A 57 8.08 -12.35 -7.93
N ILE A 58 8.40 -13.57 -7.49
CA ILE A 58 8.21 -13.98 -6.08
C ILE A 58 9.14 -13.18 -5.16
N GLY A 59 10.38 -12.92 -5.59
CA GLY A 59 11.34 -12.09 -4.85
C GLY A 59 10.86 -10.66 -4.62
N VAL A 60 10.33 -10.00 -5.65
CA VAL A 60 9.72 -8.65 -5.53
C VAL A 60 8.50 -8.70 -4.60
N GLY A 61 7.72 -9.78 -4.63
CA GLY A 61 6.61 -9.99 -3.70
C GLY A 61 7.09 -10.15 -2.26
N GLY A 62 8.22 -10.82 -2.06
CA GLY A 62 8.91 -10.93 -0.77
C GLY A 62 9.33 -9.58 -0.20
N VAL A 63 9.83 -8.67 -1.04
CA VAL A 63 10.14 -7.29 -0.63
C VAL A 63 8.88 -6.58 -0.13
N GLY A 64 7.75 -6.75 -0.82
CA GLY A 64 6.46 -6.24 -0.37
C GLY A 64 6.05 -6.78 1.02
N LEU A 65 6.24 -8.07 1.28
CA LEU A 65 6.00 -8.65 2.61
C LEU A 65 6.92 -8.06 3.68
N THR A 66 8.20 -7.83 3.37
CA THR A 66 9.12 -7.19 4.32
C THR A 66 8.73 -5.74 4.62
N GLN A 67 8.23 -5.01 3.62
CA GLN A 67 7.70 -3.66 3.79
C GLN A 67 6.52 -3.67 4.77
N LEU A 68 5.61 -4.65 4.66
CA LEU A 68 4.49 -4.78 5.60
C LEU A 68 4.93 -5.14 7.01
N LEU A 69 5.90 -6.04 7.15
CA LEU A 69 6.48 -6.37 8.45
C LEU A 69 7.09 -5.13 9.13
N LEU A 70 7.77 -4.28 8.36
CA LEU A 70 8.29 -3.02 8.87
C LEU A 70 7.19 -2.10 9.39
N TRP A 71 6.06 -1.94 8.67
CA TRP A 71 4.94 -1.13 9.16
C TRP A 71 4.33 -1.66 10.45
N VAL A 72 4.13 -2.97 10.55
CA VAL A 72 3.56 -3.63 11.74
C VAL A 72 4.44 -3.44 12.97
N ILE A 73 5.76 -3.39 12.79
CA ILE A 73 6.72 -3.19 13.89
C ILE A 73 6.91 -1.69 14.19
N LEU A 74 6.98 -0.85 13.16
CA LEU A 74 7.35 0.55 13.30
C LEU A 74 6.24 1.39 13.94
N ILE A 75 4.97 1.19 13.56
CA ILE A 75 3.85 1.95 14.15
C ILE A 75 3.80 1.81 15.69
N PRO A 76 3.81 0.60 16.29
CA PRO A 76 3.78 0.47 17.75
C PRO A 76 5.06 1.01 18.40
N VAL A 77 6.23 0.84 17.77
CA VAL A 77 7.50 1.39 18.28
C VAL A 77 7.45 2.91 18.32
N ILE A 78 6.99 3.57 17.26
CA ILE A 78 6.80 5.03 17.22
C ILE A 78 5.77 5.46 18.26
N ALA A 79 4.66 4.73 18.44
CA ALA A 79 3.65 5.05 19.44
C ALA A 79 4.19 4.95 20.88
N MET A 80 5.05 3.97 21.16
CA MET A 80 5.73 3.83 22.46
C MET A 80 6.69 4.99 22.70
N ILE A 81 7.51 5.33 21.70
CA ILE A 81 8.47 6.43 21.77
C ILE A 81 7.73 7.76 21.96
N ALA A 82 6.69 8.03 21.16
CA ALA A 82 5.86 9.22 21.29
C ALA A 82 5.20 9.30 22.67
N GLY A 83 4.73 8.18 23.23
CA GLY A 83 4.17 8.11 24.58
C GLY A 83 5.16 8.48 25.68
N ILE A 84 6.46 8.26 25.49
CA ILE A 84 7.51 8.67 26.44
C ILE A 84 7.71 10.20 26.40
N PHE A 85 7.65 10.82 25.21
CA PHE A 85 7.83 12.26 25.05
C PHE A 85 6.59 13.09 25.38
N VAL A 86 5.38 12.54 25.20
CA VAL A 86 4.10 13.25 25.43
C VAL A 86 3.67 13.23 26.90
N ASN A 87 4.18 12.31 27.72
CA ASN A 87 3.81 12.14 29.12
C ASN A 87 4.47 13.14 30.10
N ASP A 88 5.21 14.15 29.63
CA ASP A 88 5.76 15.19 30.49
C ASP A 88 4.66 16.21 30.84
N PRO A 89 4.17 16.27 32.10
CA PRO A 89 3.01 17.10 32.47
C PRO A 89 3.25 18.61 32.27
N MET A 90 4.52 19.05 32.18
CA MET A 90 4.88 20.43 31.86
C MET A 90 4.75 20.79 30.36
N GLN A 91 4.93 19.84 29.43
CA GLN A 91 4.75 20.10 27.98
C GLN A 91 3.29 19.98 27.54
N ALA A 92 2.53 19.06 28.14
CA ALA A 92 1.10 18.92 27.88
C ALA A 92 0.29 20.19 28.25
N ALA A 93 0.67 20.86 29.34
CA ALA A 93 0.07 22.12 29.77
C ALA A 93 0.37 23.29 28.82
N GLN A 94 1.60 23.38 28.29
CA GLN A 94 1.99 24.44 27.33
C GLN A 94 1.43 24.20 25.92
N MET A 95 1.26 22.95 25.48
CA MET A 95 0.60 22.63 24.21
C MET A 95 -0.90 22.90 24.24
N THR A 96 -1.55 22.72 25.39
CA THR A 96 -3.00 22.97 25.56
C THR A 96 -3.30 24.48 25.55
N ASP A 97 -2.45 25.30 26.16
CA ASP A 97 -2.58 26.76 26.16
C ASP A 97 -2.20 27.43 24.83
N ALA A 98 -1.39 26.76 23.99
CA ALA A 98 -1.06 27.23 22.64
C ALA A 98 -2.14 26.85 21.58
N MET A 99 -2.99 25.86 21.86
CA MET A 99 -4.08 25.42 20.98
C MET A 99 -5.42 26.15 21.21
N THR A 100 -5.58 26.86 22.33
CA THR A 100 -6.81 27.61 22.67
C THR A 100 -7.00 28.92 21.89
N GLN A 101 -6.09 29.29 20.98
CA GLN A 101 -6.16 30.55 20.20
C GLN A 101 -6.43 30.37 18.70
N LEU A 102 -6.77 29.16 18.23
CA LEU A 102 -7.20 28.94 16.84
C LEU A 102 -8.71 28.67 16.81
N PRO A 103 -9.47 29.28 15.87
CA PRO A 103 -10.92 29.09 15.77
C PRO A 103 -11.28 27.60 15.67
N GLN A 104 -12.06 27.12 16.64
CA GLN A 104 -12.60 25.76 16.74
C GLN A 104 -13.67 25.50 15.68
N ASP A 105 -13.30 25.46 14.40
CA ASP A 105 -14.19 25.01 13.32
C ASP A 105 -13.47 24.17 12.26
N THR A 106 -12.55 23.32 12.72
CA THR A 106 -12.06 22.16 11.97
C THR A 106 -11.97 21.00 12.94
N GLY A 107 -12.66 19.89 12.62
CA GLY A 107 -12.86 18.75 13.51
C GLY A 107 -11.58 18.35 14.25
N ASP A 108 -11.69 18.28 15.58
CA ASP A 108 -10.63 18.02 16.54
C ASP A 108 -9.92 16.68 16.30
N PHE A 109 -8.94 16.67 15.39
CA PHE A 109 -8.04 15.55 15.16
C PHE A 109 -6.92 15.59 16.20
N SER A 110 -7.22 15.12 17.41
CA SER A 110 -6.23 15.04 18.48
C SER A 110 -5.45 13.72 18.41
N VAL A 111 -4.11 13.82 18.47
CA VAL A 111 -3.19 12.65 18.46
C VAL A 111 -3.53 11.66 19.59
N ALA A 112 -4.01 12.17 20.73
CA ALA A 112 -4.45 11.36 21.86
C ALA A 112 -5.69 10.50 21.54
N MET A 113 -6.66 11.04 20.78
CA MET A 113 -7.83 10.29 20.34
C MET A 113 -7.46 9.23 19.30
N VAL A 114 -6.54 9.54 18.37
CA VAL A 114 -6.01 8.56 17.40
C VAL A 114 -5.34 7.38 18.12
N LEU A 115 -4.51 7.65 19.14
CA LEU A 115 -3.85 6.59 19.91
C LEU A 115 -4.83 5.75 20.74
N ALA A 116 -5.90 6.36 21.27
CA ALA A 116 -6.93 5.64 22.00
C ALA A 116 -7.73 4.70 21.08
N GLU A 117 -8.08 5.16 19.88
CA GLU A 117 -8.84 4.38 18.91
C GLU A 117 -8.01 3.29 18.22
N PHE A 118 -6.73 3.54 17.99
CA PHE A 118 -5.79 2.55 17.43
C PHE A 118 -5.69 1.29 18.30
N LYS A 119 -5.79 1.42 19.62
CA LYS A 119 -5.80 0.27 20.56
C LYS A 119 -7.11 -0.52 20.55
N LEU A 120 -8.22 0.12 20.22
CA LEU A 120 -9.55 -0.50 20.18
C LEU A 120 -9.79 -1.29 18.87
N LEU A 121 -8.93 -1.07 17.88
CA LEU A 121 -9.01 -1.78 16.61
C LEU A 121 -8.72 -3.27 16.80
N ASN A 122 -9.53 -4.11 16.15
CA ASN A 122 -9.30 -5.56 16.15
C ASN A 122 -8.21 -5.91 15.13
N TRP A 123 -6.96 -5.71 15.54
CA TRP A 123 -5.75 -6.07 14.78
C TRP A 123 -5.75 -7.52 14.31
N TRP A 124 -6.46 -8.39 15.02
CA TRP A 124 -6.49 -9.81 14.71
C TRP A 124 -7.30 -10.11 13.43
N VAL A 125 -8.27 -9.28 13.09
CA VAL A 125 -9.02 -9.42 11.81
C VAL A 125 -8.35 -8.62 10.70
N ILE A 126 -7.81 -7.45 11.02
CA ILE A 126 -7.21 -6.55 10.04
C ILE A 126 -5.97 -7.17 9.41
N LEU A 127 -5.07 -7.75 10.22
CA LEU A 127 -3.78 -8.23 9.72
C LEU A 127 -3.94 -9.40 8.71
N PRO A 128 -4.73 -10.45 8.98
CA PRO A 128 -4.93 -11.53 8.01
C PRO A 128 -5.66 -11.07 6.74
N VAL A 129 -6.71 -10.24 6.88
CA VAL A 129 -7.44 -9.69 5.73
C VAL A 129 -6.50 -8.86 4.87
N PHE A 130 -5.71 -7.99 5.49
CA PHE A 130 -4.74 -7.17 4.78
C PHE A 130 -3.70 -8.02 4.04
N ILE A 131 -3.16 -9.08 4.65
CA ILE A 131 -2.20 -9.99 4.00
C ILE A 131 -2.85 -10.73 2.82
N ILE A 132 -4.07 -11.23 2.98
CA ILE A 132 -4.80 -11.94 1.90
C ILE A 132 -5.08 -10.99 0.73
N PHE A 133 -5.59 -9.80 1.00
CA PHE A 133 -5.82 -8.78 -0.03
C PHE A 133 -4.52 -8.29 -0.66
N PHE A 134 -3.44 -8.20 0.13
CA PHE A 134 -2.12 -7.83 -0.38
C PHE A 134 -1.58 -8.88 -1.32
N LEU A 135 -1.53 -10.16 -0.91
CA LEU A 135 -1.06 -11.25 -1.76
C LEU A 135 -1.94 -11.42 -3.00
N GLY A 136 -3.27 -11.44 -2.82
CA GLY A 136 -4.22 -11.59 -3.91
C GLY A 136 -4.12 -10.46 -4.92
N GLY A 137 -4.17 -9.21 -4.44
CA GLY A 137 -3.98 -8.02 -5.26
C GLY A 137 -2.60 -8.01 -5.93
N TYR A 138 -1.54 -8.22 -5.17
CA TYR A 138 -0.17 -8.28 -5.68
C TYR A 138 -0.04 -9.31 -6.80
N LEU A 139 -0.51 -10.55 -6.62
CA LEU A 139 -0.37 -11.59 -7.63
C LEU A 139 -1.16 -11.25 -8.91
N ILE A 140 -2.39 -10.75 -8.78
CA ILE A 140 -3.22 -10.37 -9.93
C ILE A 140 -2.56 -9.20 -10.67
N TYR A 141 -2.25 -8.11 -9.98
CA TYR A 141 -1.71 -6.91 -10.61
C TYR A 141 -0.28 -7.12 -11.12
N SER A 142 0.59 -7.80 -10.37
CA SER A 142 1.94 -8.14 -10.84
C SER A 142 1.92 -9.01 -12.09
N SER A 143 0.95 -9.94 -12.23
CA SER A 143 0.79 -10.73 -13.45
C SER A 143 0.37 -9.87 -14.65
N LEU A 144 -0.50 -8.87 -14.45
CA LEU A 144 -0.90 -7.92 -15.50
C LEU A 144 0.27 -7.02 -15.90
N PHE A 145 1.02 -6.49 -14.92
CA PHE A 145 2.22 -5.70 -15.17
C PHE A 145 3.33 -6.52 -15.84
N ALA A 146 3.50 -7.79 -15.46
CA ALA A 146 4.42 -8.72 -16.11
C ALA A 146 4.00 -9.03 -17.55
N ALA A 147 2.70 -9.18 -17.82
CA ALA A 147 2.17 -9.41 -19.16
C ALA A 147 2.47 -8.21 -20.08
N ILE A 148 2.27 -6.98 -19.58
CA ILE A 148 2.66 -5.76 -20.29
C ILE A 148 4.18 -5.71 -20.52
N GLY A 149 4.97 -5.97 -19.47
CA GLY A 149 6.43 -6.03 -19.55
C GLY A 149 6.95 -7.04 -20.59
N SER A 150 6.25 -8.16 -20.75
CA SER A 150 6.55 -9.17 -21.77
C SER A 150 6.09 -8.79 -23.18
N ALA A 151 4.96 -8.09 -23.30
CA ALA A 151 4.38 -7.67 -24.58
C ALA A 151 5.16 -6.52 -25.23
N MET A 152 5.88 -5.73 -24.44
CA MET A 152 6.67 -4.59 -24.91
C MET A 152 8.01 -5.00 -25.54
N GLY A 153 8.45 -4.18 -26.49
CA GLY A 153 9.83 -4.18 -27.00
C GLY A 153 10.79 -3.45 -26.05
N ASP A 154 12.03 -3.25 -26.49
CA ASP A 154 13.12 -2.70 -25.67
C ASP A 154 12.93 -1.21 -25.28
N ASP A 155 11.85 -0.56 -25.72
CA ASP A 155 11.56 0.84 -25.45
C ASP A 155 10.59 1.03 -24.28
N MET A 156 11.09 1.67 -23.20
CA MET A 156 10.31 1.99 -22.01
C MET A 156 9.23 3.05 -22.24
N GLY A 157 9.29 3.80 -23.35
CA GLY A 157 8.31 4.83 -23.68
C GLY A 157 6.93 4.26 -23.99
N GLU A 158 6.87 3.11 -24.68
CA GLU A 158 5.61 2.45 -25.04
C GLU A 158 4.88 1.85 -23.82
N SER A 159 5.60 1.61 -22.72
CA SER A 159 5.02 1.03 -21.49
C SER A 159 4.00 1.93 -20.82
N GLN A 160 4.20 3.25 -20.91
CA GLN A 160 3.34 4.21 -20.25
C GLN A 160 1.94 4.22 -20.89
N GLY A 161 1.85 3.95 -22.20
CA GLY A 161 0.58 3.82 -22.91
C GLY A 161 -0.18 2.53 -22.57
N LEU A 162 0.53 1.46 -22.22
CA LEU A 162 -0.09 0.16 -21.89
C LEU A 162 -0.57 0.06 -20.45
N MET A 163 -0.18 0.99 -19.56
CA MET A 163 -0.67 1.01 -18.18
C MET A 163 -2.16 1.34 -18.06
N TRP A 164 -2.76 2.06 -19.01
CA TRP A 164 -4.16 2.51 -18.94
C TRP A 164 -5.17 1.36 -18.71
N PRO A 165 -5.09 0.21 -19.41
CA PRO A 165 -5.89 -0.98 -19.11
C PRO A 165 -5.79 -1.50 -17.67
N ILE A 166 -4.64 -1.35 -17.00
CA ILE A 166 -4.47 -1.73 -15.59
C ILE A 166 -5.03 -0.66 -14.67
N VAL A 167 -4.82 0.62 -15.01
CA VAL A 167 -5.24 1.75 -14.19
C VAL A 167 -6.76 1.84 -14.09
N ILE A 168 -7.51 1.57 -15.17
CA ILE A 168 -8.97 1.69 -15.19
C ILE A 168 -9.65 0.83 -14.10
N PRO A 169 -9.40 -0.49 -13.99
CA PRO A 169 -9.93 -1.31 -12.90
C PRO A 169 -9.51 -0.81 -11.51
N VAL A 170 -8.29 -0.29 -11.36
CA VAL A 170 -7.81 0.19 -10.06
C VAL A 170 -8.50 1.49 -9.65
N ILE A 171 -8.73 2.42 -10.58
CA ILE A 171 -9.53 3.63 -10.32
C ILE A 171 -10.94 3.24 -9.89
N PHE A 172 -11.56 2.25 -10.55
CA PHE A 172 -12.89 1.78 -10.17
C PHE A 172 -12.92 1.23 -8.73
N ALA A 173 -11.93 0.41 -8.36
CA ALA A 173 -11.79 -0.09 -6.99
C ALA A 173 -11.57 1.06 -5.98
N PHE A 174 -10.79 2.07 -6.35
CA PHE A 174 -10.55 3.25 -5.52
C PHE A 174 -11.83 4.09 -5.32
N MET A 175 -12.69 4.20 -6.34
CA MET A 175 -13.99 4.86 -6.23
C MET A 175 -14.93 4.13 -5.26
N ILE A 176 -14.97 2.79 -5.32
CA ILE A 176 -15.76 1.97 -4.37
C ILE A 176 -15.25 2.18 -2.94
N MET A 177 -13.93 2.21 -2.75
CA MET A 177 -13.32 2.48 -1.45
C MET A 177 -13.75 3.85 -0.91
N MET A 178 -13.63 4.91 -1.73
CA MET A 178 -14.03 6.27 -1.31
C MET A 178 -15.50 6.32 -0.87
N ASN A 179 -16.39 5.64 -1.62
CA ASN A 179 -17.81 5.58 -1.29
C ASN A 179 -18.10 4.77 -0.01
N THR A 180 -17.37 3.66 0.20
CA THR A 180 -17.48 2.80 1.39
C THR A 180 -17.02 3.52 2.65
N LEU A 181 -16.02 4.39 2.54
CA LEU A 181 -15.49 5.17 3.65
C LEU A 181 -16.45 6.26 4.13
N GLU A 182 -17.22 6.85 3.23
CA GLU A 182 -18.30 7.80 3.55
C GLU A 182 -19.55 7.11 4.08
N ASN A 183 -19.87 5.91 3.56
CA ASN A 183 -21.07 5.15 3.95
C ASN A 183 -20.73 3.66 4.21
N PRO A 184 -20.20 3.31 5.40
CA PRO A 184 -19.69 1.96 5.68
C PRO A 184 -20.77 0.86 5.72
N ASN A 185 -22.05 1.22 5.86
CA ASN A 185 -23.18 0.29 5.87
C ASN A 185 -23.97 0.28 4.53
N SER A 186 -23.47 0.94 3.50
CA SER A 186 -24.10 0.95 2.17
C SER A 186 -24.04 -0.44 1.53
N SER A 187 -25.02 -0.79 0.70
CA SER A 187 -25.01 -2.07 -0.03
C SER A 187 -23.82 -2.21 -0.99
N LEU A 188 -23.15 -1.10 -1.34
CA LEU A 188 -21.89 -1.09 -2.09
C LEU A 188 -20.67 -1.47 -1.25
N ALA A 189 -20.75 -1.44 0.09
CA ALA A 189 -19.65 -1.85 0.98
C ALA A 189 -19.57 -3.37 1.13
N VAL A 190 -20.67 -4.09 0.86
CA VAL A 190 -20.78 -5.55 0.99
C VAL A 190 -20.66 -6.25 -0.38
N PHE A 191 -20.63 -5.48 -1.48
CA PHE A 191 -20.64 -5.98 -2.85
C PHE A 191 -19.39 -5.59 -3.62
#